data_AF-A0A850NST5-F1
#
_entry.id   AF-A0A850NST5-F1
#
_cell.length_a   1.000
_cell.length_b   1.000
_cell.length_c   1.000
_cell.angle_alpha   90.00
_cell.angle_beta   90.00
_cell.angle_gamma   90.00
#
_symmetry.space_group_name_H-M   'P 1'
#
loop_
_entity.id
_entity.type
_entity.pdbx_description
1 polymer ?
#
loop_
_entity_poly.entity_id
_entity_poly.type
_entity_poly.pdbx_seq_one_letter_code
_entity_poly.pdbx_strand_id
1 'polypeptide(L)' 'MTPPDSLSCLVTGAGGDIGRAITARLLAGGHRVAALDISVPALARLADAHPEQPR' A
#
# COMPACT_ATOMS: atom_id res chain seq x y z
N MET A 1 -17.80 -0.68 3.84
CA MET A 1 -18.23 -2.03 3.37
C MET A 1 -17.16 -2.55 2.42
N THR A 2 -16.30 -3.48 2.85
CA THR A 2 -15.23 -4.03 2.01
C THR A 2 -15.84 -4.82 0.85
N PRO A 3 -15.40 -4.64 -0.40
CA PRO A 3 -15.88 -5.46 -1.51
C PRO A 3 -15.61 -6.94 -1.21
N PRO A 4 -16.50 -7.85 -1.64
CA PRO A 4 -16.45 -9.28 -1.29
C PRO A 4 -15.12 -9.98 -1.64
N ASP A 5 -14.30 -9.40 -2.53
CA ASP A 5 -13.01 -9.93 -2.96
C ASP A 5 -11.78 -9.17 -2.39
N SER A 6 -11.95 -8.38 -1.32
CA SER A 6 -10.86 -7.62 -0.71
C SER A 6 -9.89 -8.51 0.08
N LEU A 7 -8.67 -8.66 -0.43
CA LEU A 7 -7.57 -9.40 0.23
C LEU A 7 -6.76 -8.49 1.18
N SER A 8 -6.08 -9.12 2.13
CA SER A 8 -5.01 -8.52 2.93
C SER A 8 -3.66 -8.84 2.30
N CYS A 9 -2.87 -7.83 1.96
CA CYS A 9 -1.60 -7.97 1.26
C CYS A 9 -0.46 -7.38 2.09
N LEU A 10 0.72 -8.03 2.07
CA LEU A 10 1.98 -7.48 2.60
C LEU A 10 2.92 -7.22 1.43
N VAL A 11 3.43 -6.00 1.33
CA VAL A 11 4.44 -5.64 0.32
C VAL A 11 5.73 -5.24 1.03
N THR A 12 6.79 -6.00 0.80
CA THR A 12 8.15 -5.66 1.26
C THR A 12 8.90 -4.86 0.20
N GLY A 13 9.83 -4.00 0.61
CA GLY A 13 10.48 -3.07 -0.32
C GLY A 13 9.50 -2.06 -0.93
N ALA A 14 8.43 -1.73 -0.20
CA ALA A 14 7.31 -0.93 -0.71
C ALA A 14 7.69 0.52 -1.07
N GLY A 15 8.78 1.04 -0.52
CA GLY A 15 9.30 2.36 -0.80
C GLY A 15 10.13 2.46 -2.10
N GLY A 16 10.53 1.32 -2.67
CA GLY A 16 11.22 1.24 -3.96
C GLY A 16 10.26 1.30 -5.15
N ASP A 17 10.81 1.38 -6.38
CA ASP A 17 9.99 1.60 -7.58
C ASP A 17 8.91 0.55 -7.81
N ILE A 18 9.32 -0.73 -7.80
CA ILE A 18 8.40 -1.86 -8.03
C ILE A 18 7.44 -2.01 -6.85
N GLY A 19 7.94 -1.96 -5.62
CA GLY A 19 7.11 -2.09 -4.41
C GLY A 19 6.05 -1.00 -4.31
N ARG A 20 6.39 0.25 -4.69
CA ARG A 20 5.45 1.37 -4.78
C ARG A 20 4.38 1.10 -5.83
N ALA A 21 4.77 0.68 -7.04
CA ALA A 21 3.83 0.40 -8.12
C ALA A 21 2.86 -0.75 -7.77
N ILE A 22 3.37 -1.81 -7.14
CA ILE A 22 2.54 -2.93 -6.65
C ILE A 22 1.56 -2.44 -5.59
N THR A 23 2.03 -1.67 -4.61
CA THR A 23 1.19 -1.13 -3.54
C THR A 23 0.05 -0.27 -4.10
N ALA A 24 0.36 0.66 -5.01
CA ALA A 24 -0.64 1.48 -5.67
C ALA A 24 -1.68 0.64 -6.44
N ARG A 25 -1.23 -0.40 -7.16
CA ARG A 25 -2.13 -1.28 -7.92
C ARG A 25 -3.04 -2.12 -7.03
N LEU A 26 -2.56 -2.60 -5.89
CA LEU A 26 -3.34 -3.36 -4.92
C LEU A 26 -4.38 -2.47 -4.22
N LEU A 27 -3.98 -1.27 -3.80
CA LEU A 27 -4.88 -0.28 -3.21
C LEU A 27 -5.98 0.14 -4.19
N ALA A 28 -5.63 0.43 -5.45
CA ALA A 28 -6.60 0.74 -6.51
C ALA A 28 -7.56 -0.42 -6.80
N GLY A 29 -7.17 -1.67 -6.49
CA GLY A 29 -8.03 -2.85 -6.55
C GLY A 29 -8.97 -3.03 -5.35
N GLY A 30 -8.94 -2.14 -4.36
CA GLY A 30 -9.77 -2.23 -3.15
C GLY A 30 -9.24 -3.22 -2.11
N HIS A 31 -7.97 -3.63 -2.21
CA HIS A 31 -7.32 -4.49 -1.23
C HIS A 31 -6.76 -3.67 -0.06
N ARG A 32 -6.59 -4.33 1.08
CA ARG A 32 -5.92 -3.77 2.26
C ARG A 32 -4.44 -4.11 2.19
N VAL A 33 -3.57 -3.12 2.28
CA VAL A 33 -2.13 -3.31 2.09
C VAL A 33 -1.37 -2.86 3.33
N ALA A 34 -0.54 -3.76 3.87
CA ALA A 34 0.54 -3.42 4.79
C ALA A 34 1.82 -3.22 3.96
N ALA A 35 2.32 -1.99 3.90
CA ALA A 35 3.56 -1.64 3.23
C ALA A 35 4.74 -1.66 4.22
N LEU A 36 5.83 -2.34 3.87
CA LEU A 36 7.04 -2.44 4.67
C LEU A 36 8.27 -2.05 3.84
N ASP A 37 9.12 -1.19 4.40
CA ASP A 37 10.40 -0.82 3.81
C ASP A 37 11.41 -0.49 4.92
N ILE A 38 12.70 -0.62 4.62
CA ILE A 38 13.77 -0.21 5.53
C ILE A 38 13.91 1.32 5.58
N SER A 39 13.50 2.01 4.52
CA SER A 39 13.60 3.46 4.39
C SER A 39 12.33 4.14 4.91
N VAL A 40 12.39 4.65 6.14
CA VAL A 40 11.30 5.45 6.75
C VAL A 40 10.86 6.61 5.84
N PRO A 41 11.75 7.42 5.23
CA PRO A 41 11.33 8.50 4.34
C PRO A 41 10.61 8.01 3.07
N ALA A 42 10.99 6.84 2.54
CA ALA A 42 10.32 6.28 1.37
C ALA A 42 8.90 5.80 1.72
N LEU A 43 8.75 5.17 2.90
CA LEU A 43 7.46 4.73 3.40
C LEU A 43 6.52 5.92 3.70
N ALA A 44 7.06 7.00 4.28
CA ALA A 44 6.30 8.23 4.52
C ALA A 44 5.75 8.84 3.21
N ARG A 45 6.59 8.96 2.17
CA ARG A 45 6.15 9.43 0.85
C ARG A 45 5.06 8.55 0.23
N LEU A 46 5.15 7.23 0.44
CA LEU A 46 4.12 6.30 -0.03
C LEU A 46 2.79 6.51 0.72
N ALA A 47 2.85 6.72 2.04
CA ALA A 47 1.67 7.01 2.86
C ALA A 47 1.02 8.35 2.48
N ASP A 48 1.81 9.40 2.25
CA ASP A 48 1.30 10.71 1.80
C ASP A 48 0.58 10.62 0.44
N ALA A 49 1.07 9.75 -0.46
CA ALA A 49 0.44 9.50 -1.75
C ALA A 49 -0.85 8.65 -1.67
N HIS A 50 -1.03 7.92 -0.58
CA HIS A 50 -2.16 7.02 -0.34
C HIS A 50 -2.71 7.24 1.08
N PRO A 51 -3.33 8.40 1.34
CA PRO A 51 -3.86 8.71 2.66
C PRO A 51 -4.86 7.65 3.10
N GLU A 52 -4.88 7.34 4.40
CA GLU A 52 -5.79 6.33 4.94
C GLU A 52 -7.24 6.65 4.56
N GLN A 53 -7.92 5.63 4.03
CA GLN A 53 -9.36 5.73 3.79
C GLN A 53 -10.09 5.45 5.10
N PRO A 54 -11.12 6.25 5.46
CA PRO A 54 -11.91 6.01 6.67
C PRO A 54 -12.54 4.62 6.64
N ARG A 55 -12.51 3.93 7.79
CA ARG A 55 -12.98 2.54 7.95
C ARG A 55 -14.50 2.41 7.77
#